data_AF-A0A1F3ZSP0-F1
#
_entry.id   AF-A0A1F3ZSP0-F1
#
_cell.length_a   1.000
_cell.length_b   1.000
_cell.length_c   1.000
_cell.angle_alpha   90.00
_cell.angle_beta   90.00
_cell.angle_gamma   90.00
#
_symmetry.space_group_name_H-M   'P 1'
#
loop_
_entity.id
_entity.type
_entity.pdbx_description
1 polymer ?
#
loop_
_entity_poly.entity_id
_entity_poly.type
_entity_poly.pdbx_seq_one_letter_code
_entity_poly.pdbx_strand_id
1 'polypeptide(L)'
;MPNQFDTERDLVDRLLEALGLRGVLSDPKKTHGRETGADVEVRLGQRRIAVQVTQYHGNEGTGGSALRAQEESDAARGLRRAYAVPTDASAGLTKRFSDKIAKAERYTFEEFTEGEVWLLVAAWVPQYGASAATTLIPIFIRVEWLERHFSEALRASKYRRAFLHVYQWPSLYQWSPESGWQVVREPEKLSPDVGHLPQRGAYIMKTGKPRWSVGYVQNGPKHDAGLRCFVCERASGGEIRAVAYTETPEDAEMLVAALEHAGD
;
A
#
# COMPACT_ATOMS: atom_id res chain seq x y z
N MET A 1 11.56 -7.28 18.80
CA MET A 1 10.93 -6.49 17.73
C MET A 1 12.00 -6.17 16.70
N PRO A 2 11.69 -6.17 15.38
CA PRO A 2 12.62 -5.68 14.38
C PRO A 2 13.01 -4.23 14.71
N ASN A 3 14.26 -3.85 14.45
CA ASN A 3 14.63 -2.43 14.53
C ASN A 3 14.01 -1.68 13.32
N GLN A 4 14.02 -0.35 13.38
CA GLN A 4 13.42 0.49 12.33
C GLN A 4 13.99 0.18 10.94
N PHE A 5 15.32 0.05 10.84
CA PHE A 5 16.00 -0.26 9.58
C PHE A 5 15.55 -1.61 9.00
N ASP A 6 15.42 -2.67 9.80
CA ASP A 6 14.96 -3.97 9.29
C ASP A 6 13.55 -3.87 8.69
N THR A 7 12.67 -3.08 9.31
CA THR A 7 11.32 -2.84 8.78
C THR A 7 11.37 -2.09 7.45
N GLU A 8 12.15 -1.02 7.36
CA GLU A 8 12.29 -0.22 6.14
C GLU A 8 12.98 -1.01 5.02
N ARG A 9 13.99 -1.81 5.36
CA ARG A 9 14.67 -2.73 4.45
C ARG A 9 13.69 -3.73 3.84
N ASP A 10 12.84 -4.36 4.64
CA ASP A 10 11.90 -5.37 4.15
C ASP A 10 10.84 -4.74 3.21
N LEU A 11 10.46 -3.47 3.43
CA LEU A 11 9.63 -2.72 2.49
C LEU A 11 10.37 -2.44 1.17
N VAL A 12 11.62 -1.98 1.24
CA VAL A 12 12.42 -1.73 0.03
C VAL A 12 12.70 -3.02 -0.75
N ASP A 13 12.93 -4.14 -0.07
CA ASP A 13 13.14 -5.44 -0.71
C ASP A 13 11.93 -5.86 -1.54
N ARG A 14 10.73 -5.76 -0.97
CA ARG A 14 9.47 -6.03 -1.67
C ARG A 14 9.19 -5.05 -2.81
N LEU A 15 9.60 -3.79 -2.69
CA LEU A 15 9.56 -2.84 -3.82
C LEU A 15 10.47 -3.33 -4.96
N LEU A 16 11.70 -3.74 -4.66
CA LEU A 16 12.62 -4.25 -5.69
C LEU A 16 12.08 -5.50 -6.36
N GLU A 17 11.53 -6.43 -5.58
CA GLU A 17 10.85 -7.62 -6.11
C GLU A 17 9.71 -7.25 -7.07
N ALA A 18 8.85 -6.31 -6.68
CA ALA A 18 7.74 -5.83 -7.52
C ALA A 18 8.22 -5.13 -8.81
N LEU A 19 9.42 -4.54 -8.80
CA LEU A 19 10.07 -3.96 -9.97
C LEU A 19 10.87 -4.97 -10.80
N GLY A 20 10.96 -6.24 -10.37
CA GLY A 20 11.80 -7.26 -11.00
C GLY A 20 13.31 -6.99 -10.85
N LEU A 21 13.70 -6.21 -9.84
CA LEU A 21 15.08 -5.82 -9.56
C LEU A 21 15.69 -6.69 -8.46
N ARG A 22 17.02 -6.82 -8.49
CA ARG A 22 17.79 -7.45 -7.41
C ARG A 22 18.92 -6.54 -7.00
N GLY A 23 18.96 -6.18 -5.72
CA GLY A 23 19.95 -5.27 -5.16
C GLY A 23 20.47 -5.74 -3.81
N VAL A 24 21.60 -5.18 -3.39
CA VAL A 24 22.10 -5.36 -2.02
C VAL A 24 21.61 -4.19 -1.19
N LEU A 25 20.87 -4.48 -0.12
CA LEU A 25 20.33 -3.49 0.81
C LEU A 25 21.27 -3.30 1.99
N SER A 26 21.51 -2.06 2.40
CA SER A 26 22.33 -1.76 3.58
C SER A 26 21.83 -0.53 4.34
N ASP A 27 22.23 -0.44 5.60
CA ASP A 27 21.96 0.69 6.48
C ASP A 27 22.97 1.81 6.15
N PRO A 28 22.53 2.91 5.52
CA PRO A 28 23.44 3.96 5.07
C PRO A 28 24.19 4.61 6.23
N LYS A 29 23.58 4.67 7.43
CA LYS A 29 24.25 5.23 8.61
C LYS A 29 25.41 4.37 9.07
N LYS A 30 25.29 3.04 8.97
CA LYS A 30 26.39 2.11 9.24
C LYS A 30 27.43 2.11 8.12
N THR A 31 27.00 2.19 6.87
CA THR A 31 27.90 2.20 5.70
C THR A 31 28.79 3.45 5.69
N HIS A 32 28.22 4.63 5.98
CA HIS A 32 28.93 5.91 5.85
C HIS A 32 29.36 6.53 7.20
N GLY A 33 28.98 5.92 8.33
CA GLY A 33 29.33 6.39 9.67
C GLY A 33 28.64 7.69 10.09
N ARG A 34 27.67 8.19 9.32
CA ARG A 34 26.93 9.44 9.56
C ARG A 34 25.51 9.38 9.03
N GLU A 35 24.67 10.32 9.45
CA GLU A 35 23.33 10.48 8.88
C GLU A 35 23.43 11.00 7.44
N THR A 36 22.83 10.27 6.49
CA THR A 36 22.81 10.63 5.05
C THR A 36 21.44 11.14 4.59
N GLY A 37 20.41 10.98 5.44
CA GLY A 37 19.03 11.28 5.11
C GLY A 37 18.30 10.11 4.44
N ALA A 38 19.00 9.12 3.88
CA ALA A 38 18.40 7.90 3.36
C ALA A 38 18.06 6.94 4.51
N ASP A 39 16.93 6.26 4.38
CA ASP A 39 16.51 5.25 5.35
C ASP A 39 17.09 3.86 4.96
N VAL A 40 17.23 3.59 3.65
CA VAL A 40 17.88 2.39 3.09
C VAL A 40 18.78 2.77 1.90
N GLU A 41 19.97 2.18 1.80
CA GLU A 41 20.79 2.22 0.58
C GLU A 41 20.56 0.95 -0.24
N VAL A 42 20.29 1.11 -1.53
CA VAL A 42 20.20 0.01 -2.49
C VAL A 42 21.39 0.08 -3.45
N ARG A 43 22.14 -1.01 -3.55
CA ARG A 43 23.17 -1.18 -4.57
C ARG A 43 22.66 -2.04 -5.73
N LEU A 44 22.43 -1.42 -6.89
CA LEU A 44 22.04 -2.07 -8.15
C LEU A 44 23.21 -2.03 -9.13
N GLY A 45 24.02 -3.10 -9.15
CA GLY A 45 25.28 -3.13 -9.90
C GLY A 45 26.25 -2.08 -9.35
N GLN A 46 26.64 -1.11 -10.18
CA GLN A 46 27.52 0.00 -9.77
C GLN A 46 26.75 1.21 -9.20
N ARG A 47 25.41 1.23 -9.32
CA ARG A 47 24.59 2.35 -8.82
C ARG A 47 24.30 2.19 -7.34
N ARG A 48 24.45 3.28 -6.59
CA ARG A 48 23.98 3.43 -5.21
C ARG A 48 22.79 4.36 -5.20
N ILE A 49 21.69 3.89 -4.63
CA ILE A 49 20.41 4.59 -4.62
C ILE A 49 20.02 4.82 -3.17
N ALA A 50 19.73 6.07 -2.83
CA ALA A 50 19.12 6.41 -1.56
C ALA A 50 17.62 6.13 -1.62
N VAL A 51 17.07 5.41 -0.65
CA VAL A 51 15.62 5.26 -0.52
C VAL A 51 15.18 5.87 0.80
N GLN A 52 14.27 6.83 0.71
CA GLN A 52 13.53 7.31 1.87
C GLN A 52 12.19 6.58 1.95
N VAL A 53 11.88 6.02 3.12
CA VAL A 53 10.70 5.18 3.35
C VAL A 53 9.74 5.87 4.31
N THR A 54 8.46 5.86 3.99
CA THR A 54 7.40 6.31 4.90
C THR A 54 6.21 5.37 4.78
N GLN A 55 5.45 5.22 5.86
CA GLN A 55 4.22 4.46 5.85
C GLN A 55 3.03 5.42 5.77
N TYR A 56 2.07 5.11 4.92
CA TYR A 56 0.81 5.82 4.83
C TYR A 56 -0.05 5.50 6.05
N HIS A 57 -0.77 6.53 6.52
CA HIS A 57 -1.80 6.38 7.53
C HIS A 57 -3.02 7.22 7.15
N GLY A 58 -4.20 6.59 7.11
CA GLY A 58 -5.41 7.23 6.57
C GLY A 58 -5.94 8.43 7.38
N ASN A 59 -5.64 8.49 8.67
CA ASN A 59 -6.13 9.56 9.56
C ASN A 59 -5.10 10.64 9.87
N GLU A 60 -4.06 10.77 9.05
CA GLU A 60 -3.03 11.77 9.29
C GLU A 60 -3.38 13.13 8.69
N GLY A 61 -3.74 14.06 9.57
CA GLY A 61 -4.07 15.44 9.23
C GLY A 61 -4.51 16.29 10.44
N THR A 62 -4.87 15.65 11.56
CA THR A 62 -5.51 16.31 12.72
C THR A 62 -4.87 15.97 14.08
N GLY A 63 -3.61 15.53 14.13
CA GLY A 63 -2.89 15.30 15.41
C GLY A 63 -2.38 13.87 15.66
N GLY A 64 -2.15 13.09 14.59
CA GLY A 64 -1.76 11.68 14.67
C GLY A 64 -2.92 10.76 14.26
N SER A 65 -2.63 9.48 13.97
CA SER A 65 -3.68 8.52 13.60
C SER A 65 -4.37 8.00 14.87
N ALA A 66 -5.52 8.60 15.23
CA ALA A 66 -6.36 8.10 16.34
C ALA A 66 -6.77 6.63 16.13
N LEU A 67 -6.96 6.24 14.86
CA LEU A 67 -7.22 4.86 14.48
C LEU A 67 -6.03 3.94 14.80
N ARG A 68 -4.80 4.39 14.54
CA ARG A 68 -3.59 3.65 14.93
C ARG A 68 -3.51 3.47 16.44
N ALA A 69 -3.68 4.55 17.20
CA ALA A 69 -3.62 4.48 18.67
C ALA A 69 -4.70 3.53 19.24
N GLN A 70 -5.88 3.52 18.63
CA GLN A 70 -6.95 2.61 18.99
C GLN A 70 -6.63 1.16 18.62
N GLU A 71 -6.14 0.90 17.41
CA GLU A 71 -5.71 -0.45 16.99
C GLU A 71 -4.60 -0.99 17.88
N GLU A 72 -3.59 -0.19 18.21
CA GLU A 72 -2.47 -0.59 19.07
C GLU A 72 -2.98 -0.94 20.48
N SER A 73 -3.91 -0.16 21.02
CA SER A 73 -4.54 -0.40 22.33
C SER A 73 -5.38 -1.68 22.35
N ASP A 74 -6.22 -1.89 21.33
CA ASP A 74 -7.05 -3.09 21.21
C ASP A 74 -6.17 -4.34 21.01
N ALA A 75 -5.11 -4.23 20.20
CA ALA A 75 -4.13 -5.28 19.98
C ALA A 75 -3.37 -5.67 21.26
N ALA A 76 -2.97 -4.68 22.07
CA ALA A 76 -2.35 -4.91 23.37
C ALA A 76 -3.28 -5.60 24.37
N ARG A 77 -4.60 -5.42 24.21
CA ARG A 77 -5.65 -6.08 25.00
C ARG A 77 -6.12 -7.42 24.40
N GLY A 78 -5.55 -7.84 23.28
CA GLY A 78 -5.96 -9.06 22.56
C GLY A 78 -7.37 -8.99 21.95
N LEU A 79 -7.92 -7.78 21.79
CA LEU A 79 -9.23 -7.57 21.20
C LEU A 79 -9.13 -7.59 19.68
N ARG A 80 -10.04 -8.32 19.04
CA ARG A 80 -10.22 -8.31 17.58
C ARG A 80 -11.48 -7.51 17.24
N ARG A 81 -11.34 -6.47 16.41
CA ARG A 81 -12.43 -5.58 16.01
C ARG A 81 -12.27 -5.21 14.53
N ALA A 82 -13.39 -5.04 13.84
CA ALA A 82 -13.43 -4.45 12.51
C ALA A 82 -13.38 -2.92 12.62
N TYR A 83 -12.53 -2.28 11.81
CA TYR A 83 -12.39 -0.82 11.76
C TYR A 83 -12.92 -0.29 10.44
N ALA A 84 -13.59 0.87 10.48
CA ALA A 84 -13.84 1.64 9.27
C ALA A 84 -12.52 2.32 8.86
N VAL A 85 -12.17 2.20 7.58
CA VAL A 85 -10.97 2.84 7.02
C VAL A 85 -11.36 4.00 6.10
N PRO A 86 -10.62 5.11 6.10
CA PRO A 86 -10.88 6.21 5.19
C PRO A 86 -10.75 5.78 3.73
N THR A 87 -11.72 6.16 2.91
CA THR A 87 -11.68 5.96 1.46
C THR A 87 -10.97 7.12 0.76
N ASP A 88 -11.00 8.31 1.35
CA ASP A 88 -10.22 9.46 0.91
C ASP A 88 -8.80 9.41 1.47
N ALA A 89 -7.83 9.18 0.59
CA ALA A 89 -6.42 9.12 0.92
C ALA A 89 -5.72 10.50 0.92
N SER A 90 -6.44 11.57 0.56
CA SER A 90 -5.84 12.86 0.22
C SER A 90 -5.03 13.45 1.37
N ALA A 91 -5.59 13.50 2.58
CA ALA A 91 -4.93 14.09 3.74
C ALA A 91 -3.64 13.31 4.10
N GLY A 92 -3.76 11.98 4.25
CA GLY A 92 -2.64 11.13 4.64
C GLY A 92 -1.50 11.13 3.63
N LEU A 93 -1.81 11.00 2.33
CA LEU A 93 -0.80 11.04 1.28
C LEU A 93 -0.16 12.43 1.16
N THR A 94 -0.96 13.50 1.18
CA THR A 94 -0.44 14.88 1.11
C THR A 94 0.54 15.16 2.23
N LYS A 95 0.19 14.80 3.47
CA LYS A 95 1.11 14.94 4.60
C LYS A 95 2.40 14.16 4.36
N ARG A 96 2.31 12.88 3.96
CA ARG A 96 3.47 12.00 3.82
C ARG A 96 4.43 12.43 2.72
N PHE A 97 3.91 12.85 1.57
CA PHE A 97 4.72 13.45 0.52
C PHE A 97 5.36 14.75 0.98
N SER A 98 4.59 15.66 1.59
CA SER A 98 5.09 16.96 2.03
C SER A 98 6.20 16.84 3.09
N ASP A 99 5.99 16.01 4.11
CA ASP A 99 6.97 15.78 5.19
C ASP A 99 8.27 15.18 4.62
N LYS A 100 8.19 14.27 3.66
CA LYS A 100 9.36 13.63 3.03
C LYS A 100 10.08 14.54 2.04
N ILE A 101 9.36 15.37 1.28
CA ILE A 101 9.98 16.40 0.43
C ILE A 101 10.73 17.40 1.30
N ALA A 102 10.09 17.91 2.37
CA ALA A 102 10.73 18.84 3.30
C ALA A 102 11.93 18.21 4.05
N LYS A 103 11.90 16.91 4.35
CA LYS A 103 13.05 16.18 4.92
C LYS A 103 14.21 16.13 3.91
N ALA A 104 13.95 15.77 2.65
CA ALA A 104 14.96 15.63 1.61
C ALA A 104 15.74 16.93 1.34
N GLU A 105 15.10 18.09 1.50
CA GLU A 105 15.76 19.39 1.33
C GLU A 105 16.94 19.61 2.29
N ARG A 106 16.95 18.93 3.44
CA ARG A 106 18.00 19.06 4.47
C ARG A 106 19.27 18.26 4.18
N TYR A 107 19.29 17.44 3.13
CA TYR A 107 20.39 16.51 2.82
C TYR A 107 20.91 16.67 1.39
N THR A 108 22.21 16.45 1.16
CA THR A 108 22.82 16.61 -0.17
C THR A 108 22.83 15.31 -0.99
N PHE A 109 22.76 14.14 -0.33
CA PHE A 109 22.78 12.82 -0.96
C PHE A 109 24.02 12.55 -1.84
N GLU A 110 25.15 13.14 -1.51
CA GLU A 110 26.41 13.03 -2.28
C GLU A 110 26.99 11.60 -2.30
N GLU A 111 26.60 10.73 -1.36
CA GLU A 111 27.04 9.34 -1.28
C GLU A 111 26.45 8.44 -2.38
N PHE A 112 25.38 8.91 -3.01
CA PHE A 112 24.56 8.14 -3.94
C PHE A 112 24.86 8.55 -5.38
N THR A 113 24.75 7.60 -6.31
CA THR A 113 25.15 7.79 -7.71
C THR A 113 24.34 8.92 -8.34
N GLU A 114 25.03 10.01 -8.73
CA GLU A 114 24.39 11.20 -9.31
C GLU A 114 23.28 11.81 -8.42
N GLY A 115 23.33 11.57 -7.11
CA GLY A 115 22.25 11.95 -6.20
C GLY A 115 20.94 11.22 -6.49
N GLU A 116 20.98 9.95 -6.93
CA GLU A 116 19.79 9.15 -7.19
C GLU A 116 19.07 8.83 -5.86
N VAL A 117 17.97 9.55 -5.62
CA VAL A 117 17.10 9.40 -4.45
C VAL A 117 15.71 8.96 -4.87
N TRP A 118 15.20 7.91 -4.22
CA TRP A 118 13.86 7.39 -4.38
C TRP A 118 13.03 7.63 -3.12
N LEU A 119 11.74 7.92 -3.29
CA LEU A 119 10.75 7.95 -2.22
C LEU A 119 9.87 6.70 -2.29
N LEU A 120 9.71 5.98 -1.18
CA LEU A 120 8.74 4.90 -1.03
C LEU A 120 7.69 5.28 0.02
N VAL A 121 6.44 5.39 -0.42
CA VAL A 121 5.25 5.43 0.44
C VAL A 121 4.64 4.02 0.47
N ALA A 122 4.83 3.32 1.58
CA ALA A 122 4.24 2.00 1.79
C ALA A 122 2.86 2.12 2.44
N ALA A 123 1.87 1.43 1.90
CA ALA A 123 0.52 1.40 2.43
C ALA A 123 0.04 -0.03 2.63
N TRP A 124 -0.95 -0.18 3.51
CA TRP A 124 -1.55 -1.44 3.92
C TRP A 124 -0.50 -2.50 4.24
N VAL A 125 0.41 -2.12 5.13
CA VAL A 125 1.52 -2.97 5.57
C VAL A 125 0.95 -3.94 6.61
N PRO A 126 1.21 -5.26 6.52
CA PRO A 126 0.72 -6.23 7.50
C PRO A 126 1.45 -6.05 8.85
N GLN A 127 0.95 -5.10 9.65
CA GLN A 127 1.45 -4.80 10.99
C GLN A 127 0.35 -5.09 12.02
N TYR A 128 0.64 -5.97 12.98
CA TYR A 128 -0.26 -6.24 14.10
C TYR A 128 -0.50 -4.96 14.90
N GLY A 129 -1.77 -4.58 15.07
CA GLY A 129 -2.17 -3.35 15.78
C GLY A 129 -2.03 -2.06 14.96
N ALA A 130 -1.77 -2.11 13.66
CA ALA A 130 -1.76 -0.91 12.80
C ALA A 130 -2.24 -1.18 11.35
N SER A 131 -2.91 -2.31 11.12
CA SER A 131 -3.29 -2.77 9.77
C SER A 131 -4.33 -1.82 9.17
N ALA A 132 -5.45 -1.57 9.85
CA ALA A 132 -6.50 -0.69 9.35
C ALA A 132 -6.02 0.76 9.22
N ALA A 133 -5.17 1.22 10.15
CA ALA A 133 -4.61 2.56 10.11
C ALA A 133 -3.76 2.82 8.86
N THR A 134 -3.10 1.79 8.33
CA THR A 134 -2.29 1.89 7.10
C THR A 134 -3.08 1.54 5.83
N THR A 135 -4.33 1.11 5.94
CA THR A 135 -5.12 0.66 4.78
C THR A 135 -5.32 1.78 3.77
N LEU A 136 -4.81 1.53 2.56
CA LEU A 136 -5.09 2.30 1.36
C LEU A 136 -5.72 1.36 0.36
N ILE A 137 -6.91 1.71 -0.16
CA ILE A 137 -7.64 0.84 -1.07
C ILE A 137 -7.33 1.30 -2.51
N PRO A 138 -6.61 0.49 -3.33
CA PRO A 138 -6.11 0.92 -4.64
C PRO A 138 -7.20 1.37 -5.62
N ILE A 139 -8.42 0.81 -5.52
CA ILE A 139 -9.53 1.14 -6.41
C ILE A 139 -9.97 2.61 -6.33
N PHE A 140 -9.65 3.30 -5.23
CA PHE A 140 -9.93 4.72 -5.05
C PHE A 140 -8.77 5.62 -5.49
N ILE A 141 -7.64 5.04 -5.89
CA ILE A 141 -6.43 5.76 -6.29
C ILE A 141 -6.28 5.74 -7.80
N ARG A 142 -6.46 6.92 -8.39
CA ARG A 142 -6.31 7.16 -9.82
C ARG A 142 -4.98 7.86 -10.10
N VAL A 143 -4.33 7.51 -11.21
CA VAL A 143 -3.08 8.14 -11.65
C VAL A 143 -3.26 9.64 -11.87
N GLU A 144 -4.38 10.06 -12.45
CA GLU A 144 -4.68 11.48 -12.71
C GLU A 144 -4.81 12.27 -11.40
N TRP A 145 -5.28 11.62 -10.35
CA TRP A 145 -5.35 12.22 -9.02
C TRP A 145 -3.95 12.37 -8.42
N LEU A 146 -3.10 11.34 -8.49
CA LEU A 146 -1.69 11.41 -8.05
C LEU A 146 -0.92 12.50 -8.81
N GLU A 147 -1.12 12.58 -10.13
CA GLU A 147 -0.48 13.58 -11.00
C GLU A 147 -0.85 15.00 -10.57
N ARG A 148 -2.15 15.26 -10.38
CA ARG A 148 -2.65 16.58 -9.96
C ARG A 148 -2.12 17.03 -8.61
N HIS A 149 -1.98 16.11 -7.66
CA HIS A 149 -1.66 16.47 -6.27
C HIS A 149 -0.17 16.48 -5.96
N PHE A 150 0.63 15.64 -6.63
CA PHE A 150 2.01 15.39 -6.20
C PHE A 150 3.08 15.68 -7.25
N SER A 151 2.74 15.69 -8.54
CA SER A 151 3.79 15.79 -9.58
C SER A 151 4.52 17.13 -9.56
N GLU A 152 3.84 18.25 -9.32
CA GLU A 152 4.51 19.56 -9.23
C GLU A 152 5.54 19.58 -8.08
N ALA A 153 5.12 19.15 -6.89
CA ALA A 153 5.99 19.10 -5.71
C ALA A 153 7.15 18.11 -5.89
N LEU A 154 6.90 16.95 -6.53
CA LEU A 154 7.95 15.98 -6.81
C LEU A 154 8.96 16.49 -7.86
N ARG A 155 8.51 17.20 -8.91
CA ARG A 155 9.40 17.85 -9.89
C ARG A 155 10.31 18.89 -9.24
N ALA A 156 9.81 19.59 -8.23
CA ALA A 156 10.58 20.58 -7.47
C ALA A 156 11.49 19.97 -6.38
N SER A 157 11.43 18.64 -6.17
CA SER A 157 12.17 17.94 -5.12
C SER A 157 13.43 17.24 -5.64
N LYS A 158 14.22 16.65 -4.73
CA LYS A 158 15.41 15.84 -5.06
C LYS A 158 15.09 14.42 -5.53
N TYR A 159 13.83 13.99 -5.49
CA TYR A 159 13.47 12.63 -5.85
C TYR A 159 13.52 12.41 -7.36
N ARG A 160 14.28 11.40 -7.79
CA ARG A 160 14.29 10.91 -9.18
C ARG A 160 13.15 9.94 -9.45
N ARG A 161 12.69 9.24 -8.41
CA ARG A 161 11.52 8.38 -8.46
C ARG A 161 10.72 8.47 -7.17
N ALA A 162 9.41 8.33 -7.27
CA ALA A 162 8.55 8.12 -6.12
C ALA A 162 7.66 6.90 -6.37
N PHE A 163 7.38 6.16 -5.30
CA PHE A 163 6.60 4.94 -5.34
C PHE A 163 5.50 4.99 -4.30
N LEU A 164 4.31 4.56 -4.69
CA LEU A 164 3.22 4.22 -3.78
C LEU A 164 2.95 2.74 -3.93
N HIS A 165 3.23 1.97 -2.88
CA HIS A 165 3.12 0.51 -2.90
C HIS A 165 2.12 0.05 -1.82
N VAL A 166 1.03 -0.59 -2.24
CA VAL A 166 0.01 -1.16 -1.36
C VAL A 166 0.31 -2.64 -1.14
N TYR A 167 0.72 -3.06 0.05
CA TYR A 167 1.38 -4.37 0.23
C TYR A 167 0.42 -5.56 0.25
N GLN A 168 -0.71 -5.43 0.95
CA GLN A 168 -1.71 -6.51 1.02
C GLN A 168 -2.59 -6.61 -0.24
N TRP A 169 -2.56 -5.61 -1.11
CA TRP A 169 -3.19 -5.65 -2.42
C TRP A 169 -2.19 -5.04 -3.41
N PRO A 170 -1.27 -5.85 -3.99
CA PRO A 170 0.07 -5.45 -4.46
C PRO A 170 0.07 -4.52 -5.69
N SER A 171 -0.61 -3.39 -5.58
CA SER A 171 -0.60 -2.30 -6.54
C SER A 171 0.65 -1.47 -6.34
N LEU A 172 1.33 -1.17 -7.44
CA LEU A 172 2.51 -0.33 -7.44
C LEU A 172 2.32 0.81 -8.44
N TYR A 173 2.37 2.01 -7.92
CA TYR A 173 2.42 3.24 -8.71
C TYR A 173 3.83 3.79 -8.65
N GLN A 174 4.34 4.27 -9.78
CA GLN A 174 5.64 4.89 -9.89
C GLN A 174 5.48 6.27 -10.52
N TRP A 175 6.27 7.22 -10.04
CA TRP A 175 6.47 8.51 -10.65
C TRP A 175 7.92 8.71 -11.07
N SER A 176 8.15 9.38 -12.20
CA SER A 176 9.43 9.99 -12.55
C SER A 176 9.20 11.35 -13.24
N PRO A 177 10.23 12.23 -13.30
CA PRO A 177 10.13 13.52 -13.99
C PRO A 177 9.73 13.39 -15.47
N GLU A 178 10.17 12.31 -16.13
CA GLU A 178 9.99 12.06 -17.56
C GLU A 178 8.60 11.48 -17.86
N SER A 179 8.09 10.59 -17.02
CA SER A 179 6.86 9.83 -17.30
C SER A 179 5.64 10.30 -16.52
N GLY A 180 5.81 11.10 -15.46
CA GLY A 180 4.76 11.34 -14.49
C GLY A 180 4.38 10.05 -13.74
N TRP A 181 3.22 10.06 -13.09
CA TRP A 181 2.68 8.87 -12.41
C TRP A 181 2.20 7.82 -13.41
N GLN A 182 2.50 6.56 -13.11
CA GLN A 182 2.10 5.39 -13.89
C GLN A 182 1.78 4.22 -12.96
N VAL A 183 0.92 3.33 -13.42
CA VAL A 183 0.71 2.03 -12.78
C VAL A 183 1.78 1.06 -13.30
N VAL A 184 2.66 0.60 -12.40
CA VAL A 184 3.69 -0.42 -12.71
C VAL A 184 3.14 -1.82 -12.47
N ARG A 185 2.36 -1.97 -11.42
CA ARG A 185 1.60 -3.18 -11.12
C ARG A 185 0.17 -2.76 -10.81
N GLU A 186 -0.75 -3.15 -11.69
CA GLU A 186 -2.17 -2.98 -11.43
C GLU A 186 -2.50 -3.73 -10.12
N PRO A 187 -3.45 -3.23 -9.29
CA PRO A 187 -4.19 -4.17 -8.45
C PRO A 187 -4.61 -5.29 -9.38
N GLU A 188 -4.20 -6.53 -9.09
CA GLU A 188 -4.58 -7.69 -9.92
C GLU A 188 -6.04 -7.47 -10.31
N LYS A 189 -6.29 -7.23 -11.60
CA LYS A 189 -7.65 -7.03 -12.08
C LYS A 189 -8.25 -8.40 -11.89
N LEU A 190 -9.08 -8.51 -10.86
CA LEU A 190 -9.81 -9.71 -10.54
C LEU A 190 -10.95 -9.81 -11.56
N SER A 191 -10.58 -10.08 -12.80
CA SER A 191 -11.51 -10.63 -13.76
C SER A 191 -11.83 -12.02 -13.23
N PRO A 192 -13.07 -12.31 -12.80
CA PRO A 192 -13.47 -13.70 -12.74
C PRO A 192 -13.26 -14.21 -14.16
N ASP A 193 -12.38 -15.20 -14.36
CA ASP A 193 -12.37 -15.93 -15.62
C ASP A 193 -13.67 -16.74 -15.65
N VAL A 194 -14.76 -16.08 -16.07
CA VAL A 194 -16.10 -16.64 -16.14
C VAL A 194 -16.13 -17.82 -17.13
N GLY A 195 -15.07 -17.99 -17.94
CA GLY A 195 -14.95 -19.07 -18.91
C GLY A 195 -14.54 -20.42 -18.33
N HIS A 196 -13.93 -20.49 -17.14
CA HIS A 196 -13.32 -21.73 -16.65
C HIS A 196 -13.50 -22.00 -15.15
N LEU A 197 -14.49 -21.40 -14.47
CA LEU A 197 -14.87 -21.88 -13.15
C LEU A 197 -15.49 -23.28 -13.29
N PRO A 198 -14.84 -24.35 -12.78
CA PRO A 198 -15.51 -25.63 -12.69
C PRO A 198 -16.68 -25.43 -11.74
N GLN A 199 -17.90 -25.70 -12.21
CA GLN A 199 -19.04 -25.88 -11.34
C GLN A 199 -18.70 -26.98 -10.33
N ARG A 200 -18.19 -26.62 -9.14
CA ARG A 200 -18.17 -27.38 -7.87
C ARG A 200 -17.17 -26.77 -6.88
N GLY A 201 -17.61 -25.71 -6.23
CA GLY A 201 -17.12 -25.28 -4.93
C GLY A 201 -18.25 -24.48 -4.29
N ALA A 202 -18.80 -24.95 -3.17
CA ALA A 202 -19.84 -24.19 -2.47
C ALA A 202 -19.21 -22.90 -1.93
N TYR A 203 -19.52 -21.76 -2.53
CA TYR A 203 -19.19 -20.45 -1.97
C TYR A 203 -20.19 -20.15 -0.86
N ILE A 204 -19.70 -19.79 0.32
CA ILE A 204 -20.57 -19.18 1.34
C ILE A 204 -20.46 -17.68 1.17
N MET A 205 -21.58 -17.06 0.79
CA MET A 205 -21.75 -15.61 0.83
C MET A 205 -22.32 -15.23 2.20
N LYS A 206 -21.59 -14.43 2.99
CA LYS A 206 -22.19 -13.76 4.15
C LYS A 206 -22.91 -12.53 3.62
N THR A 207 -24.19 -12.70 3.32
CA THR A 207 -25.05 -11.61 2.81
C THR A 207 -25.60 -10.81 3.97
N GLY A 208 -24.90 -9.73 4.34
CA GLY A 208 -25.40 -8.80 5.35
C GLY A 208 -26.16 -7.61 4.77
N LYS A 209 -25.85 -7.18 3.53
CA LYS A 209 -26.21 -5.84 3.02
C LYS A 209 -26.48 -5.83 1.49
N PRO A 210 -27.24 -4.84 0.96
CA PRO A 210 -27.86 -4.95 -0.37
C PRO A 210 -26.89 -4.79 -1.57
N ARG A 211 -25.81 -4.01 -1.43
CA ARG A 211 -24.88 -3.72 -2.55
C ARG A 211 -23.55 -4.48 -2.47
N TRP A 212 -23.00 -4.67 -1.28
CA TRP A 212 -21.70 -5.30 -1.08
C TRP A 212 -21.81 -6.58 -0.25
N SER A 213 -20.98 -7.58 -0.54
CA SER A 213 -20.99 -8.85 0.20
C SER A 213 -19.60 -9.44 0.30
N VAL A 214 -19.34 -10.16 1.38
CA VAL A 214 -18.13 -11.00 1.50
C VAL A 214 -18.46 -12.43 1.08
N GLY A 215 -17.66 -12.96 0.17
CA GLY A 215 -17.67 -14.36 -0.23
C GLY A 215 -16.44 -15.10 0.31
N TYR A 216 -16.65 -16.38 0.60
CA TYR A 216 -15.59 -17.30 1.05
C TYR A 216 -15.54 -18.54 0.17
N VAL A 217 -14.32 -18.96 -0.15
CA VAL A 217 -14.07 -20.25 -0.80
C VAL A 217 -13.88 -21.31 0.28
N GLN A 218 -14.96 -22.01 0.66
CA GLN A 218 -14.92 -22.91 1.83
C GLN A 218 -14.24 -24.25 1.54
N ASN A 219 -14.22 -24.72 0.29
CA ASN A 219 -13.68 -26.03 -0.12
C ASN A 219 -13.07 -26.05 -1.54
N GLY A 220 -12.70 -24.89 -2.09
CA GLY A 220 -12.12 -24.77 -3.43
C GLY A 220 -10.58 -24.66 -3.41
N PRO A 221 -9.90 -24.82 -4.56
CA PRO A 221 -8.49 -24.47 -4.67
C PRO A 221 -8.30 -23.01 -4.26
N LYS A 222 -7.17 -22.70 -3.62
CA LYS A 222 -6.75 -21.30 -3.46
C LYS A 222 -6.79 -20.65 -4.84
N HIS A 223 -7.21 -19.38 -4.93
CA HIS A 223 -6.88 -18.58 -6.11
C HIS A 223 -5.37 -18.72 -6.38
N ASP A 224 -4.90 -18.56 -7.61
CA ASP A 224 -3.47 -18.72 -7.94
C ASP A 224 -2.56 -17.83 -7.05
N ALA A 225 -3.13 -16.74 -6.51
CA ALA A 225 -2.53 -15.82 -5.55
C ALA A 225 -2.62 -16.23 -4.05
N GLY A 226 -3.19 -17.40 -3.71
CA GLY A 226 -3.29 -17.87 -2.33
C GLY A 226 -4.51 -17.38 -1.52
N LEU A 227 -5.33 -16.50 -2.09
CA LEU A 227 -6.43 -15.77 -1.44
C LEU A 227 -7.68 -16.65 -1.21
N ARG A 228 -8.40 -16.40 -0.10
CA ARG A 228 -9.57 -17.22 0.35
C ARG A 228 -10.88 -16.45 0.47
N CYS A 229 -10.81 -15.13 0.60
CA CYS A 229 -11.96 -14.26 0.81
C CYS A 229 -12.05 -13.26 -0.34
N PHE A 230 -13.25 -12.84 -0.70
CA PHE A 230 -13.46 -11.85 -1.75
C PHE A 230 -14.63 -10.92 -1.43
N VAL A 231 -14.55 -9.69 -1.91
CA VAL A 231 -15.62 -8.68 -1.82
C VAL A 231 -16.32 -8.61 -3.16
N CYS A 232 -17.64 -8.64 -3.13
CA CYS A 232 -18.47 -8.54 -4.33
C CYS A 232 -19.34 -7.28 -4.32
N GLU A 233 -19.49 -6.68 -5.50
CA GLU A 233 -20.60 -5.80 -5.82
C GLU A 233 -21.78 -6.62 -6.36
N ARG A 234 -23.00 -6.31 -5.89
CA ARG A 234 -24.25 -6.71 -6.55
C ARG A 234 -24.70 -5.57 -7.47
N ALA A 235 -24.71 -5.84 -8.76
CA ALA A 235 -25.34 -4.96 -9.73
C ALA A 235 -26.87 -5.00 -9.58
N SER A 236 -27.56 -3.97 -10.06
CA SER A 236 -29.02 -3.84 -10.03
C SER A 236 -29.76 -5.00 -10.72
N GLY A 237 -29.07 -5.76 -11.58
CA GLY A 237 -29.59 -6.98 -12.23
C GLY A 237 -29.36 -8.28 -11.46
N GLY A 238 -28.84 -8.23 -10.23
CA GLY A 238 -28.52 -9.41 -9.41
C GLY A 238 -27.19 -10.09 -9.77
N GLU A 239 -26.48 -9.59 -10.78
CA GLU A 239 -25.13 -10.04 -11.12
C GLU A 239 -24.16 -9.71 -9.97
N ILE A 240 -23.32 -10.69 -9.62
CA ILE A 240 -22.34 -10.57 -8.55
C ILE A 240 -20.97 -10.47 -9.20
N ARG A 241 -20.27 -9.36 -8.99
CA ARG A 241 -18.92 -9.13 -9.49
C ARG A 241 -17.94 -9.06 -8.33
N ALA A 242 -16.93 -9.91 -8.30
CA ALA A 242 -15.81 -9.77 -7.38
C ALA A 242 -15.02 -8.50 -7.72
N VAL A 243 -14.80 -7.63 -6.72
CA VAL A 243 -14.08 -6.36 -6.87
C VAL A 243 -12.78 -6.32 -6.07
N ALA A 244 -12.63 -7.21 -5.09
CA ALA A 244 -11.44 -7.36 -4.26
C ALA A 244 -11.30 -8.79 -3.76
N TYR A 245 -10.07 -9.24 -3.52
CA TYR A 245 -9.78 -10.51 -2.83
C TYR A 245 -8.84 -10.20 -1.66
N THR A 246 -9.01 -10.91 -0.56
CA THR A 246 -8.24 -10.72 0.67
C THR A 246 -7.79 -12.06 1.24
N GLU A 247 -6.74 -12.03 2.05
CA GLU A 247 -6.27 -13.22 2.76
C GLU A 247 -7.25 -13.62 3.87
N THR A 248 -7.79 -12.64 4.58
CA THR A 248 -8.63 -12.86 5.76
C THR A 248 -10.08 -12.38 5.58
N PRO A 249 -11.05 -13.01 6.27
CA PRO A 249 -12.42 -12.52 6.38
C PRO A 249 -12.53 -11.09 6.89
N GLU A 250 -11.68 -10.73 7.86
CA GLU A 250 -11.68 -9.43 8.52
C GLU A 250 -11.30 -8.32 7.53
N ASP A 251 -10.31 -8.56 6.67
CA ASP A 251 -9.92 -7.62 5.61
C ASP A 251 -11.05 -7.42 4.59
N ALA A 252 -11.77 -8.49 4.24
CA ALA A 252 -12.90 -8.40 3.31
C ALA A 252 -14.08 -7.63 3.93
N GLU A 253 -14.38 -7.86 5.22
CA GLU A 253 -15.43 -7.12 5.95
C GLU A 253 -15.06 -5.64 6.08
N MET A 254 -13.77 -5.31 6.32
CA MET A 254 -13.26 -3.94 6.34
C MET A 254 -13.43 -3.24 4.98
N LEU A 255 -13.10 -3.92 3.88
CA LEU A 255 -13.29 -3.40 2.52
C LEU A 255 -14.77 -3.14 2.20
N VAL A 256 -15.68 -4.06 2.57
CA VAL A 256 -17.13 -3.86 2.41
C VAL A 256 -17.59 -2.62 3.16
N ALA A 257 -17.17 -2.45 4.42
CA ALA A 257 -17.53 -1.29 5.21
C ALA A 257 -17.05 0.03 4.56
N ALA A 258 -15.83 0.04 4.02
CA ALA A 258 -15.28 1.20 3.32
C ALA A 258 -16.03 1.53 2.02
N LEU A 259 -16.32 0.51 1.20
CA LEU A 259 -17.06 0.64 -0.06
C LEU A 259 -18.49 1.17 0.13
N GLU A 260 -19.13 0.86 1.26
CA GLU A 260 -20.45 1.40 1.61
C GLU A 260 -20.38 2.90 1.91
N HIS A 261 -19.41 3.33 2.71
CA HIS A 261 -19.26 4.74 3.06
C HIS A 261 -18.88 5.63 1.88
N ALA A 262 -18.31 5.06 0.80
CA ALA A 262 -18.00 5.81 -0.42
C ALA A 262 -19.17 5.90 -1.42
N GLY A 263 -20.24 5.12 -1.22
CA GLY A 263 -21.39 5.05 -2.12
C GLY A 263 -22.59 5.92 -1.73
N ASP A 264 -22.57 6.48 -0.52
CA ASP A 264 -23.54 7.44 0.03
C ASP A 264 -23.09 8.89 -0.24
#